data_AF-A0A2H3BR16-F1
#
_entry.id   AF-A0A2H3BR16-F1
#
_cell.length_a   1.000
_cell.length_b   1.000
_cell.length_c   1.000
_cell.angle_alpha   90.00
_cell.angle_beta   90.00
_cell.angle_gamma   90.00
#
_symmetry.space_group_name_H-M   'P 1'
#
loop_
_entity.id
_entity.type
_entity.pdbx_description
1 polymer ?
#
loop_
_entity_poly.entity_id
_entity_poly.type
_entity_poly.pdbx_seq_one_letter_code
_entity_poly.pdbx_strand_id
1 'polypeptide(L)'
;MIPKNKFSPTPRPPTDLGELRRLEELERRLAQDYRMVCEGVCIDSTAVRKEARRRALESASRTLPGVILGFFQNNISVPSNDDITDLQKLYHLRTRFTHDRIKVGPYPYHASRFWAVLIGIDAYKLNCLEGCVSDALLMKELLIDKLEVPEHRIQCLLGSQNPSSSDDDPLLTPSRANIVNTLAGLIDHPEIARGDNIIIYYAGHGSSYRCPGHLTPESDTPAASMNSLPAPSCQTGTCPIEALCPMDRDTQDVNDVWIPDISDRELNTLFAQISYTKGQKITFIADCCFSGSVSRDPDPKTGLRSTRTTLNSDIHGMFSAADKRLRYLPGYKSVESQEWREDMSSHVILAACQDYQTVREIPVGKKYGGDFTRQLVNVLGSDDWKKDTTYVGLTKLLNRSQFQTPVVAGDHMDQCVWFQDAT
;
A
#
# COMPACT_ATOMS: atom_id res chain seq x y z
N MET A 1 -30.25 14.34 -53.99
CA MET A 1 -28.76 14.43 -53.98
C MET A 1 -28.30 14.43 -52.53
N ILE A 2 -27.81 13.28 -52.04
CA ILE A 2 -27.23 13.09 -50.71
C ILE A 2 -25.79 12.62 -50.96
N PRO A 3 -24.74 13.28 -50.46
CA PRO A 3 -23.38 12.87 -50.78
C PRO A 3 -23.00 11.59 -50.02
N LYS A 4 -22.34 10.71 -50.77
CA LYS A 4 -21.84 9.40 -50.36
C LYS A 4 -20.85 9.49 -49.19
N ASN A 5 -20.95 8.51 -48.29
CA ASN A 5 -19.99 8.11 -47.27
C ASN A 5 -18.53 8.45 -47.61
N LYS A 6 -17.92 9.33 -46.81
CA LYS A 6 -16.48 9.30 -46.58
C LYS A 6 -16.21 8.25 -45.50
N PHE A 7 -15.91 7.03 -45.91
CA PHE A 7 -15.18 6.10 -45.05
C PHE A 7 -13.82 6.73 -44.75
N SER A 8 -13.62 7.19 -43.53
CA SER A 8 -12.28 7.42 -43.00
C SER A 8 -11.58 6.06 -42.90
N PRO A 9 -10.36 5.91 -43.46
CA PRO A 9 -9.60 4.69 -43.24
C PRO A 9 -9.33 4.55 -41.75
N THR A 10 -9.50 3.33 -41.22
CA THR A 10 -9.03 2.97 -39.88
C THR A 10 -7.57 3.43 -39.74
N PRO A 11 -7.17 4.02 -38.58
CA PRO A 11 -5.78 4.37 -38.36
C PRO A 11 -4.95 3.10 -38.54
N ARG A 12 -3.96 3.13 -39.43
CA ARG A 12 -2.96 2.07 -39.46
C ARG A 12 -2.34 2.01 -38.06
N PRO A 13 -2.10 0.82 -37.49
CA PRO A 13 -1.35 0.73 -36.24
C PRO A 13 -0.03 1.52 -36.42
N PRO A 14 0.40 2.30 -35.42
CA PRO A 14 1.64 3.06 -35.54
C PRO A 14 2.76 2.10 -35.98
N THR A 15 3.48 2.46 -37.04
CA THR A 15 4.57 1.68 -37.64
C THR A 15 5.58 1.16 -36.60
N ASP A 16 5.68 1.89 -35.49
CA ASP A 16 6.61 1.72 -34.38
C ASP A 16 6.28 0.51 -33.47
N LEU A 17 5.07 -0.07 -33.54
CA LEU A 17 4.67 -1.24 -32.70
C LEU A 17 5.34 -2.55 -33.14
N GLY A 18 5.56 -2.71 -34.44
CA GLY A 18 6.29 -3.86 -35.00
C GLY A 18 7.79 -3.78 -34.70
N GLU A 19 8.35 -2.58 -34.78
CA GLU A 19 9.74 -2.30 -34.42
C GLU A 19 9.98 -2.52 -32.92
N LEU A 20 9.05 -2.07 -32.07
CA LEU A 20 9.12 -2.28 -30.64
C LEU A 20 9.18 -3.76 -30.26
N ARG A 21 8.29 -4.62 -30.80
CA ARG A 21 8.34 -6.07 -30.55
C ARG A 21 9.66 -6.71 -30.98
N ARG A 22 10.21 -6.29 -32.13
CA ARG A 22 11.52 -6.77 -32.62
C ARG A 22 12.63 -6.42 -31.62
N LEU A 23 12.61 -5.20 -31.09
CA LEU A 23 13.60 -4.73 -30.13
C LEU A 23 13.44 -5.38 -28.74
N GLU A 24 12.21 -5.66 -28.30
CA GLU A 24 11.94 -6.41 -27.07
C GLU A 24 12.46 -7.86 -27.15
N GLU A 25 12.33 -8.50 -28.31
CA GLU A 25 12.89 -9.83 -28.54
C GLU A 25 14.44 -9.80 -28.57
N LEU A 26 15.04 -8.73 -29.09
CA LEU A 26 16.48 -8.51 -28.97
C LEU A 26 16.91 -8.39 -27.50
N GLU A 27 16.24 -7.55 -26.72
CA GLU A 27 16.53 -7.35 -25.30
C GLU A 27 16.40 -8.66 -24.51
N ARG A 28 15.37 -9.46 -24.78
CA ARG A 28 15.18 -10.79 -24.18
C ARG A 28 16.32 -11.74 -24.50
N ARG A 29 16.74 -11.82 -25.77
CA ARG A 29 17.87 -12.66 -26.17
C ARG A 29 19.16 -12.24 -25.47
N LEU A 30 19.45 -10.94 -25.44
CA LEU A 30 20.64 -10.43 -24.75
C LEU A 30 20.58 -10.69 -23.24
N ALA A 31 19.42 -10.51 -22.62
CA ALA A 31 19.25 -10.82 -21.20
C ALA A 31 19.53 -12.31 -20.91
N GLN A 32 19.04 -13.22 -21.76
CA GLN A 32 19.32 -14.66 -21.64
C GLN A 32 20.81 -14.96 -21.80
N ASP A 33 21.46 -14.40 -22.83
CA ASP A 33 22.89 -14.54 -23.09
C ASP A 33 23.76 -14.02 -21.93
N TYR A 34 23.29 -12.97 -21.27
CA TYR A 34 23.98 -12.36 -20.13
C TYR A 34 23.69 -13.07 -18.81
N ARG A 35 22.83 -14.09 -18.82
CA ARG A 35 22.29 -14.75 -17.61
C ARG A 35 21.62 -13.77 -16.66
N MET A 36 20.96 -12.77 -17.24
CA MET A 36 20.20 -11.73 -16.55
C MET A 36 18.69 -12.03 -16.57
N VAL A 37 18.33 -13.29 -16.79
CA VAL A 37 16.96 -13.79 -16.73
C VAL A 37 16.90 -14.85 -15.65
N CYS A 38 16.05 -14.65 -14.65
CA CYS A 38 15.58 -15.72 -13.77
C CYS A 38 14.24 -16.22 -14.34
N GLU A 39 14.01 -17.54 -14.34
CA GLU A 39 12.74 -18.11 -14.82
C GLU A 39 11.56 -17.44 -14.07
N GLY A 40 10.68 -16.77 -14.82
CA GLY A 40 9.53 -16.04 -14.28
C GLY A 40 9.74 -14.55 -13.93
N VAL A 41 10.94 -13.98 -14.16
CA VAL A 41 11.27 -12.58 -13.80
C VAL A 41 11.27 -11.63 -15.03
N CYS A 42 10.85 -10.38 -14.81
CA CYS A 42 10.88 -9.29 -15.79
C CYS A 42 12.33 -8.85 -16.11
N ILE A 43 12.63 -8.49 -17.37
CA ILE A 43 13.98 -8.11 -17.82
C ILE A 43 14.31 -6.68 -17.33
N ASP A 44 15.43 -6.52 -16.61
CA ASP A 44 15.98 -5.19 -16.31
C ASP A 44 16.70 -4.62 -17.55
N SER A 45 15.95 -3.82 -18.32
CA SER A 45 16.42 -3.13 -19.52
C SER A 45 17.67 -2.28 -19.31
N THR A 46 17.77 -1.63 -18.15
CA THR A 46 18.89 -0.75 -17.86
C THR A 46 20.14 -1.57 -17.56
N ALA A 47 19.99 -2.65 -16.81
CA ALA A 47 21.08 -3.57 -16.54
C ALA A 47 21.55 -4.28 -17.82
N VAL A 48 20.63 -4.76 -18.66
CA VAL A 48 20.97 -5.38 -19.97
C VAL A 48 21.74 -4.40 -20.85
N ARG A 49 21.31 -3.12 -20.92
CA ARG A 49 22.01 -2.10 -21.70
C ARG A 49 23.38 -1.73 -21.13
N LYS A 50 23.51 -1.61 -19.80
CA LYS A 50 24.80 -1.36 -19.14
C LYS A 50 25.76 -2.52 -19.38
N GLU A 51 25.28 -3.74 -19.26
CA GLU A 51 26.06 -4.96 -19.48
C GLU A 51 26.48 -5.09 -20.95
N ALA A 52 25.59 -4.78 -21.90
CA ALA A 52 25.93 -4.75 -23.32
C ALA A 52 27.05 -3.76 -23.63
N ARG A 53 26.99 -2.54 -23.05
CA ARG A 53 28.05 -1.52 -23.20
C ARG A 53 29.36 -1.95 -22.55
N ARG A 54 29.31 -2.56 -21.36
CA ARG A 54 30.50 -3.09 -20.66
C ARG A 54 31.20 -4.14 -21.50
N ARG A 55 30.46 -5.11 -22.03
CA ARG A 55 31.00 -6.18 -22.90
C ARG A 55 31.60 -5.67 -24.19
N ALA A 56 31.00 -4.65 -24.82
CA ALA A 56 31.56 -4.01 -26.01
C ALA A 56 32.83 -3.19 -25.73
N LEU A 57 32.94 -2.57 -24.55
CA LEU A 57 34.16 -1.86 -24.16
C LEU A 57 35.32 -2.84 -23.88
N GLU A 58 35.01 -3.97 -23.25
CA GLU A 58 35.99 -5.03 -22.98
C GLU A 58 36.49 -5.73 -24.25
N SER A 59 35.63 -5.89 -25.26
CA SER A 59 36.06 -6.42 -26.56
C SER A 59 36.96 -5.44 -27.32
N ALA A 60 36.69 -4.13 -27.25
CA ALA A 60 37.54 -3.10 -27.85
C ALA A 60 38.93 -2.99 -27.18
N SER A 61 39.00 -3.23 -25.86
CA SER A 61 40.26 -3.18 -25.10
C SER A 61 41.20 -4.35 -25.38
N ARG A 62 40.69 -5.49 -25.89
CA ARG A 62 41.49 -6.68 -26.28
C ARG A 62 42.31 -6.50 -27.57
N THR A 63 42.22 -5.35 -28.22
CA THR A 63 42.95 -5.04 -29.48
C THR A 63 44.34 -4.42 -29.26
N LEU A 64 44.81 -4.32 -28.02
CA LEU A 64 46.18 -3.88 -27.68
C LEU A 64 47.05 -5.07 -27.24
N PRO A 65 48.31 -5.20 -27.71
CA PRO A 65 49.13 -6.38 -27.43
C PRO A 65 49.76 -6.27 -26.04
N GLY A 66 49.55 -7.28 -25.18
CA GLY A 66 50.43 -7.52 -24.03
C GLY A 66 49.83 -8.16 -22.79
N VAL A 67 49.83 -9.50 -22.78
CA VAL A 67 50.09 -10.45 -21.66
C VAL A 67 49.23 -10.40 -20.37
N ILE A 68 48.72 -11.61 -20.03
CA ILE A 68 48.19 -12.12 -18.75
C ILE A 68 46.71 -11.80 -18.44
N LEU A 69 45.81 -12.75 -18.77
CA LEU A 69 45.07 -13.54 -17.76
C LEU A 69 44.38 -14.75 -18.43
N GLY A 70 44.91 -15.93 -18.16
CA GLY A 70 44.19 -17.19 -18.38
C GLY A 70 43.13 -17.41 -17.30
N PHE A 71 42.15 -18.25 -17.61
CA PHE A 71 41.05 -18.74 -16.77
C PHE A 71 39.80 -17.83 -16.67
N PHE A 72 38.97 -17.87 -17.72
CA PHE A 72 37.51 -18.07 -17.72
C PHE A 72 37.01 -17.96 -19.18
N GLN A 73 37.33 -18.95 -20.02
CA GLN A 73 36.68 -19.09 -21.32
C GLN A 73 35.37 -19.87 -21.13
N ASN A 74 34.32 -19.17 -20.70
CA ASN A 74 32.96 -19.61 -20.98
C ASN A 74 32.44 -18.74 -22.13
N ASN A 75 31.70 -19.33 -23.07
CA ASN A 75 31.15 -18.68 -24.25
C ASN A 75 30.35 -17.42 -23.89
N ILE A 76 31.00 -16.25 -23.93
CA ILE A 76 30.40 -14.95 -23.68
C ILE A 76 30.02 -14.36 -25.04
N SER A 77 28.72 -14.25 -25.30
CA SER A 77 28.17 -13.53 -26.45
C SER A 77 28.61 -12.06 -26.37
N VAL A 78 29.31 -11.58 -27.40
CA VAL A 78 29.74 -10.18 -27.53
C VAL A 78 28.68 -9.45 -28.35
N PRO A 79 28.03 -8.41 -27.81
CA PRO A 79 27.03 -7.65 -28.55
C PRO A 79 27.68 -6.90 -29.71
N SER A 80 26.97 -6.81 -30.84
CA SER A 80 27.35 -5.96 -31.96
C SER A 80 27.09 -4.48 -31.65
N ASN A 81 27.72 -3.57 -32.39
CA ASN A 81 27.40 -2.13 -32.30
C ASN A 81 25.94 -1.84 -32.66
N ASP A 82 25.35 -2.67 -33.54
CA ASP A 82 23.94 -2.58 -33.91
C ASP A 82 23.04 -2.94 -32.73
N ASP A 83 23.42 -3.93 -31.90
CA ASP A 83 22.65 -4.31 -30.71
C ASP A 83 22.59 -3.20 -29.66
N ILE A 84 23.71 -2.49 -29.43
CA ILE A 84 23.74 -1.33 -28.50
C ILE A 84 22.86 -0.20 -29.04
N THR A 85 22.94 0.05 -30.34
CA THR A 85 22.13 1.07 -31.02
C THR A 85 20.65 0.70 -30.92
N ASP A 86 20.30 -0.55 -31.15
CA ASP A 86 18.92 -1.05 -31.09
C ASP A 86 18.37 -1.06 -29.63
N LEU A 87 19.18 -1.38 -28.62
CA LEU A 87 18.81 -1.19 -27.20
C LEU A 87 18.59 0.30 -26.84
N GLN A 88 19.35 1.20 -27.45
CA GLN A 88 19.15 2.64 -27.27
C GLN A 88 17.88 3.12 -27.97
N LYS A 89 17.58 2.62 -29.16
CA LYS A 89 16.30 2.86 -29.84
C LYS A 89 15.12 2.32 -29.03
N LEU A 90 15.24 1.13 -28.44
CA LEU A 90 14.21 0.54 -27.57
C LEU A 90 13.89 1.45 -26.39
N TYR A 91 14.92 2.00 -25.75
CA TYR A 91 14.76 2.97 -24.67
C TYR A 91 13.97 4.20 -25.14
N HIS A 92 14.38 4.82 -26.26
CA HIS A 92 13.70 6.00 -26.78
C HIS A 92 12.26 5.73 -27.24
N LEU A 93 11.99 4.56 -27.83
CA LEU A 93 10.65 4.14 -28.21
C LEU A 93 9.76 3.97 -26.98
N ARG A 94 10.22 3.28 -25.93
CA ARG A 94 9.47 3.15 -24.67
C ARG A 94 9.17 4.51 -24.06
N THR A 95 10.15 5.40 -23.98
CA THR A 95 9.94 6.79 -23.48
C THR A 95 8.94 7.57 -24.35
N ARG A 96 8.93 7.37 -25.66
CA ARG A 96 7.99 8.05 -26.56
C ARG A 96 6.57 7.49 -26.41
N PHE A 97 6.42 6.16 -26.34
CA PHE A 97 5.13 5.51 -26.13
C PHE A 97 4.53 5.84 -24.75
N THR A 98 5.35 5.99 -23.70
CA THR A 98 4.87 6.48 -22.40
C THR A 98 4.38 7.93 -22.47
N HIS A 99 5.05 8.82 -23.21
CA HIS A 99 4.57 10.18 -23.47
C HIS A 99 3.25 10.21 -24.24
N ASP A 100 3.05 9.29 -25.18
CA ASP A 100 1.83 9.16 -25.97
C ASP A 100 0.69 8.43 -25.22
N ARG A 101 0.86 8.12 -23.92
CA ARG A 101 -0.07 7.33 -23.08
C ARG A 101 -0.36 5.92 -23.60
N ILE A 102 0.48 5.40 -24.47
CA ILE A 102 0.42 4.02 -24.97
C ILE A 102 1.41 3.21 -24.11
N LYS A 103 0.91 2.51 -23.10
CA LYS A 103 1.78 1.71 -22.20
C LYS A 103 2.45 0.57 -22.97
N VAL A 104 3.76 0.67 -23.21
CA VAL A 104 4.56 -0.44 -23.73
C VAL A 104 5.96 -0.47 -23.08
N GLY A 105 6.33 -1.61 -22.51
CA GLY A 105 7.65 -1.88 -21.93
C GLY A 105 7.70 -1.98 -20.38
N PRO A 106 8.79 -2.56 -19.80
CA PRO A 106 8.90 -2.87 -18.39
C PRO A 106 9.17 -1.63 -17.54
N TYR A 107 8.54 -1.61 -16.36
CA TYR A 107 8.65 -0.57 -15.33
C TYR A 107 10.10 -0.46 -14.80
N PRO A 108 10.56 0.71 -14.31
CA PRO A 108 11.86 0.84 -13.66
C PRO A 108 12.04 -0.21 -12.56
N TYR A 109 13.24 -0.79 -12.43
CA TYR A 109 13.54 -1.87 -11.46
C TYR A 109 13.05 -1.59 -10.03
N HIS A 110 13.06 -0.33 -9.59
CA HIS A 110 12.56 0.03 -8.27
C HIS A 110 11.03 -0.02 -8.18
N ALA A 111 10.32 0.39 -9.23
CA ALA A 111 8.87 0.41 -9.30
C ALA A 111 8.26 -1.01 -9.32
N SER A 112 8.95 -1.96 -9.96
CA SER A 112 8.59 -3.38 -9.97
C SER A 112 8.93 -4.11 -8.67
N ARG A 113 9.29 -3.39 -7.60
CA ARG A 113 9.44 -3.94 -6.24
C ARG A 113 8.41 -3.38 -5.27
N PHE A 114 7.38 -2.69 -5.77
CA PHE A 114 6.29 -2.20 -4.95
C PHE A 114 5.03 -3.04 -5.13
N TRP A 115 4.35 -3.24 -4.00
CA TRP A 115 3.02 -3.80 -3.90
C TRP A 115 2.20 -2.89 -2.99
N ALA A 116 0.93 -2.71 -3.32
CA ALA A 116 0.06 -1.84 -2.54
C ALA A 116 -1.33 -2.41 -2.32
N VAL A 117 -1.87 -2.16 -1.13
CA VAL A 117 -3.26 -2.38 -0.77
C VAL A 117 -3.83 -1.03 -0.34
N LEU A 118 -4.81 -0.51 -1.08
CA LEU A 118 -5.42 0.80 -0.87
C LEU A 118 -6.88 0.63 -0.47
N ILE A 119 -7.24 1.08 0.73
CA ILE A 119 -8.56 0.91 1.32
C ILE A 119 -9.16 2.30 1.53
N GLY A 120 -10.30 2.57 0.89
CA GLY A 120 -11.03 3.83 1.03
C GLY A 120 -12.51 3.56 1.25
N ILE A 121 -13.06 4.01 2.39
CA ILE A 121 -14.43 3.67 2.79
C ILE A 121 -15.22 4.94 3.10
N ASP A 122 -16.25 5.19 2.30
CA ASP A 122 -17.22 6.28 2.45
C ASP A 122 -18.57 5.77 2.99
N ALA A 123 -19.01 4.60 2.51
CA ALA A 123 -20.34 4.05 2.72
C ALA A 123 -20.52 3.31 4.05
N TYR A 124 -20.35 4.01 5.16
CA TYR A 124 -20.74 3.50 6.49
C TYR A 124 -22.26 3.59 6.69
N LYS A 125 -22.84 2.70 7.50
CA LYS A 125 -24.27 2.81 7.88
C LYS A 125 -24.58 4.05 8.71
N LEU A 126 -23.61 4.47 9.54
CA LEU A 126 -23.71 5.63 10.42
C LEU A 126 -22.57 6.59 10.09
N ASN A 127 -22.87 7.88 10.02
CA ASN A 127 -21.91 8.96 9.76
C ASN A 127 -21.08 8.76 8.48
N CYS A 128 -21.75 8.47 7.35
CA CYS A 128 -21.07 8.29 6.06
C CYS A 128 -20.06 9.41 5.75
N LEU A 129 -18.95 9.03 5.15
CA LEU A 129 -17.87 9.91 4.68
C LEU A 129 -17.96 10.11 3.17
N GLU A 130 -17.26 11.10 2.60
CA GLU A 130 -17.38 11.45 1.17
C GLU A 130 -16.02 11.56 0.44
N GLY A 131 -14.90 11.47 1.15
CA GLY A 131 -13.57 11.72 0.62
C GLY A 131 -12.59 10.55 0.74
N CYS A 132 -12.92 9.48 1.44
CA CYS A 132 -12.00 8.38 1.69
C CYS A 132 -11.72 7.56 0.43
N VAL A 133 -12.74 7.33 -0.42
CA VAL A 133 -12.53 6.70 -1.74
C VAL A 133 -11.70 7.61 -2.64
N SER A 134 -11.97 8.92 -2.62
CA SER A 134 -11.19 9.89 -3.39
C SER A 134 -9.71 9.89 -2.98
N ASP A 135 -9.43 9.79 -1.69
CA ASP A 135 -8.07 9.76 -1.17
C ASP A 135 -7.32 8.47 -1.55
N ALA A 136 -7.97 7.31 -1.46
CA ALA A 136 -7.38 6.04 -1.92
C ALA A 136 -7.06 6.08 -3.42
N LEU A 137 -7.91 6.71 -4.23
CA LEU A 137 -7.65 6.91 -5.66
C LEU A 137 -6.51 7.90 -5.92
N LEU A 138 -6.40 8.98 -5.13
CA LEU A 138 -5.26 9.91 -5.22
C LEU A 138 -3.93 9.21 -4.88
N MET A 139 -3.93 8.33 -3.88
CA MET A 139 -2.77 7.48 -3.59
C MET A 139 -2.47 6.50 -4.73
N LYS A 140 -3.50 5.90 -5.35
CA LYS A 140 -3.32 5.04 -6.54
C LYS A 140 -2.64 5.81 -7.67
N GLU A 141 -3.13 7.00 -7.98
CA GLU A 141 -2.56 7.89 -9.01
C GLU A 141 -1.10 8.24 -8.69
N LEU A 142 -0.80 8.62 -7.44
CA LEU A 142 0.59 8.87 -7.01
C LEU A 142 1.49 7.65 -7.24
N LEU A 143 1.06 6.46 -6.82
CA LEU A 143 1.86 5.24 -6.97
C LEU A 143 2.11 4.90 -8.45
N ILE A 144 1.11 5.05 -9.31
CA ILE A 144 1.24 4.75 -10.74
C ILE A 144 2.06 5.83 -11.46
N ASP A 145 1.76 7.11 -11.23
CA ASP A 145 2.30 8.20 -12.05
C ASP A 145 3.67 8.69 -11.57
N LYS A 146 3.95 8.59 -10.26
CA LYS A 146 5.21 9.09 -9.68
C LYS A 146 6.17 7.98 -9.28
N LEU A 147 5.66 6.89 -8.72
CA LEU A 147 6.49 5.74 -8.36
C LEU A 147 6.51 4.65 -9.44
N GLU A 148 5.76 4.84 -10.53
CA GLU A 148 5.68 3.94 -11.67
C GLU A 148 5.26 2.50 -11.30
N VAL A 149 4.54 2.33 -10.18
CA VAL A 149 4.13 1.01 -9.69
C VAL A 149 3.18 0.36 -10.71
N PRO A 150 3.43 -0.90 -11.11
CA PRO A 150 2.54 -1.61 -12.02
C PRO A 150 1.13 -1.72 -11.44
N GLU A 151 0.13 -1.35 -12.23
CA GLU A 151 -1.27 -1.29 -11.75
C GLU A 151 -1.78 -2.64 -11.21
N HIS A 152 -1.35 -3.77 -11.79
CA HIS A 152 -1.71 -5.12 -11.31
C HIS A 152 -1.15 -5.47 -9.93
N ARG A 153 -0.25 -4.64 -9.38
CA ARG A 153 0.32 -4.79 -8.03
C ARG A 153 -0.33 -3.86 -7.00
N ILE A 154 -1.37 -3.14 -7.41
CA ILE A 154 -2.14 -2.24 -6.57
C ILE A 154 -3.55 -2.79 -6.43
N GLN A 155 -3.83 -3.39 -5.28
CA GLN A 155 -5.17 -3.85 -4.92
C GLN A 155 -5.94 -2.71 -4.26
N CYS A 156 -7.12 -2.38 -4.77
CA CYS A 156 -8.01 -1.39 -4.16
C CYS A 156 -9.23 -2.09 -3.54
N LEU A 157 -9.62 -1.67 -2.33
CA LEU A 157 -10.90 -2.00 -1.70
C LEU A 157 -11.66 -0.70 -1.45
N LEU A 158 -12.63 -0.39 -2.30
CA LEU A 158 -13.29 0.93 -2.34
C LEU A 158 -14.77 0.81 -1.99
N GLY A 159 -15.20 1.62 -1.03
CA GLY A 159 -16.56 1.61 -0.51
C GLY A 159 -17.28 2.92 -0.72
N SER A 160 -17.71 3.22 -1.95
CA SER A 160 -18.41 4.47 -2.31
C SER A 160 -19.88 4.46 -1.88
N GLN A 161 -20.43 5.61 -1.49
CA GLN A 161 -21.88 5.78 -1.27
C GLN A 161 -22.70 5.63 -2.57
N ASN A 162 -22.07 5.95 -3.71
CA ASN A 162 -22.66 5.79 -5.04
C ASN A 162 -21.79 4.78 -5.80
N PRO A 163 -22.02 3.47 -5.62
CA PRO A 163 -21.25 2.46 -6.33
C PRO A 163 -21.47 2.62 -7.83
N SER A 164 -20.37 2.69 -8.56
CA SER A 164 -20.36 2.57 -10.02
C SER A 164 -20.58 1.10 -10.38
N SER A 165 -21.02 0.78 -11.59
CA SER A 165 -21.16 -0.63 -12.02
C SER A 165 -19.83 -1.42 -12.01
N SER A 166 -18.69 -0.74 -11.89
CA SER A 166 -17.36 -1.34 -11.68
C SER A 166 -17.03 -1.63 -10.21
N ASP A 167 -17.79 -1.07 -9.27
CA ASP A 167 -17.60 -1.20 -7.82
C ASP A 167 -18.41 -2.37 -7.24
N ASP A 168 -19.16 -3.09 -8.10
CA ASP A 168 -20.06 -4.18 -7.73
C ASP A 168 -19.34 -5.54 -7.53
N ASP A 169 -18.00 -5.61 -7.61
CA ASP A 169 -17.29 -6.85 -7.27
C ASP A 169 -17.34 -7.08 -5.74
N PRO A 170 -18.07 -8.10 -5.25
CA PRO A 170 -18.19 -8.35 -3.82
C PRO A 170 -16.84 -8.68 -3.15
N LEU A 171 -15.84 -9.11 -3.91
CA LEU A 171 -14.48 -9.37 -3.41
C LEU A 171 -13.67 -8.09 -3.19
N LEU A 172 -14.07 -6.99 -3.83
CA LEU A 172 -13.40 -5.69 -3.72
C LEU A 172 -14.12 -4.72 -2.78
N THR A 173 -15.27 -5.12 -2.24
CA THR A 173 -15.95 -4.37 -1.17
C THR A 173 -15.07 -4.39 0.09
N PRO A 174 -14.83 -3.25 0.77
CA PRO A 174 -14.01 -3.19 1.98
C PRO A 174 -14.78 -3.69 3.23
N SER A 175 -15.29 -4.92 3.13
CA SER A 175 -15.81 -5.70 4.26
C SER A 175 -14.68 -6.13 5.18
N ARG A 176 -15.00 -6.46 6.43
CA ARG A 176 -14.01 -6.99 7.39
C ARG A 176 -13.29 -8.20 6.82
N ALA A 177 -14.05 -9.12 6.22
CA ALA A 177 -13.52 -10.34 5.64
C ALA A 177 -12.56 -10.04 4.49
N ASN A 178 -12.92 -9.15 3.56
CA ASN A 178 -12.08 -8.84 2.41
C ASN A 178 -10.81 -8.09 2.84
N ILE A 179 -10.90 -7.10 3.74
CA ILE A 179 -9.72 -6.40 4.25
C ILE A 179 -8.73 -7.39 4.87
N VAL A 180 -9.19 -8.22 5.81
CA VAL A 180 -8.33 -9.19 6.50
C VAL A 180 -7.79 -10.25 5.52
N ASN A 181 -8.59 -10.70 4.56
CA ASN A 181 -8.14 -11.68 3.57
C ASN A 181 -7.12 -11.09 2.59
N THR A 182 -7.30 -9.86 2.12
CA THR A 182 -6.35 -9.18 1.26
C THR A 182 -5.01 -8.99 1.98
N LEU A 183 -5.01 -8.56 3.24
CA LEU A 183 -3.79 -8.42 4.04
C LEU A 183 -3.12 -9.78 4.30
N ALA A 184 -3.90 -10.80 4.69
CA ALA A 184 -3.38 -12.14 4.90
C ALA A 184 -2.80 -12.76 3.61
N GLY A 185 -3.40 -12.46 2.45
CA GLY A 185 -2.91 -12.93 1.15
C GLY A 185 -1.55 -12.35 0.75
N LEU A 186 -1.09 -11.26 1.37
CA LEU A 186 0.26 -10.75 1.16
C LEU A 186 1.33 -11.69 1.74
N ILE A 187 1.00 -12.51 2.74
CA ILE A 187 1.93 -13.39 3.45
C ILE A 187 2.49 -14.47 2.51
N ASP A 188 1.65 -15.03 1.65
CA ASP A 188 1.97 -16.15 0.75
C ASP A 188 1.88 -15.77 -0.73
N HIS A 189 1.64 -14.50 -1.07
CA HIS A 189 1.59 -14.03 -2.45
C HIS A 189 2.88 -14.42 -3.21
N PRO A 190 2.82 -15.24 -4.27
CA PRO A 190 4.00 -15.84 -4.88
C PRO A 190 4.89 -14.80 -5.59
N GLU A 191 4.28 -13.72 -6.09
CA GLU A 191 5.01 -12.67 -6.81
C GLU A 191 5.61 -11.59 -5.89
N ILE A 192 5.28 -11.58 -4.59
CA ILE A 192 5.91 -10.66 -3.64
C ILE A 192 7.20 -11.31 -3.15
N ALA A 193 8.34 -10.77 -3.59
CA ALA A 193 9.65 -11.24 -3.18
C ALA A 193 10.03 -10.68 -1.81
N ARG A 194 10.92 -11.39 -1.11
CA ARG A 194 11.47 -10.88 0.15
C ARG A 194 12.26 -9.58 -0.10
N GLY A 195 11.93 -8.55 0.66
CA GLY A 195 12.52 -7.21 0.53
C GLY A 195 11.83 -6.32 -0.52
N ASP A 196 10.69 -6.72 -1.08
CA ASP A 196 9.82 -5.81 -1.81
C ASP A 196 9.14 -4.82 -0.84
N ASN A 197 8.85 -3.63 -1.34
CA ASN A 197 8.11 -2.60 -0.61
C ASN A 197 6.62 -2.93 -0.63
N ILE A 198 6.01 -3.00 0.56
CA ILE A 198 4.57 -3.21 0.73
C ILE A 198 3.99 -1.94 1.32
N ILE A 199 3.06 -1.30 0.60
CA ILE A 199 2.36 -0.10 1.03
C ILE A 199 0.92 -0.47 1.35
N ILE A 200 0.50 -0.26 2.58
CA ILE A 200 -0.88 -0.47 3.01
C ILE A 200 -1.44 0.89 3.38
N TYR A 201 -2.49 1.32 2.70
CA TYR A 201 -3.10 2.62 2.89
C TYR A 201 -4.56 2.45 3.31
N TYR A 202 -4.99 3.18 4.33
CA TYR A 202 -6.35 3.20 4.82
C TYR A 202 -6.86 4.64 4.98
N ALA A 203 -8.02 4.94 4.39
CA ALA A 203 -8.84 6.10 4.69
C ALA A 203 -10.26 5.66 5.05
N GLY A 204 -10.74 6.11 6.20
CA GLY A 204 -12.04 5.71 6.75
C GLY A 204 -12.17 6.09 8.21
N HIS A 205 -13.12 5.49 8.92
CA HIS A 205 -13.27 5.71 10.35
C HIS A 205 -12.27 4.88 11.17
N GLY A 206 -11.67 5.51 12.18
CA GLY A 206 -11.11 4.80 13.34
C GLY A 206 -12.10 4.77 14.51
N SER A 207 -11.94 3.78 15.38
CA SER A 207 -12.66 3.67 16.65
C SER A 207 -11.69 3.28 17.77
N SER A 208 -12.04 3.61 19.03
CA SER A 208 -11.21 3.35 20.20
C SER A 208 -12.06 2.75 21.31
N TYR A 209 -11.65 1.56 21.76
CA TYR A 209 -12.34 0.76 22.75
C TYR A 209 -11.56 0.77 24.07
N ARG A 210 -12.21 1.23 25.14
CA ARG A 210 -11.61 1.19 26.48
C ARG A 210 -11.83 -0.17 27.12
N CYS A 211 -10.79 -0.72 27.73
CA CYS A 211 -10.90 -1.95 28.48
C CYS A 211 -11.76 -1.73 29.75
N PRO A 212 -12.62 -2.69 30.14
CA PRO A 212 -13.51 -2.55 31.30
C PRO A 212 -12.79 -2.20 32.61
N GLY A 213 -11.54 -2.64 32.79
CA GLY A 213 -10.73 -2.36 33.99
C GLY A 213 -10.15 -0.93 34.07
N HIS A 214 -10.27 -0.11 33.02
CA HIS A 214 -9.79 1.27 32.98
C HIS A 214 -10.93 2.30 32.94
N LEU A 215 -12.16 1.87 33.18
CA LEU A 215 -13.28 2.78 33.41
C LEU A 215 -13.11 3.38 34.81
N THR A 216 -12.56 4.60 34.90
CA THR A 216 -12.56 5.33 36.17
C THR A 216 -14.01 5.65 36.57
N PRO A 217 -14.38 5.60 37.86
CA PRO A 217 -15.72 5.92 38.34
C PRO A 217 -16.02 7.44 38.31
N GLU A 218 -15.44 8.20 37.38
CA GLU A 218 -15.63 9.66 37.26
C GLU A 218 -16.69 10.05 36.22
N SER A 219 -17.35 9.09 35.55
CA SER A 219 -18.58 9.37 34.82
C SER A 219 -19.78 9.03 35.69
N ASP A 220 -20.60 10.02 36.00
CA ASP A 220 -21.80 10.03 36.86
C ASP A 220 -22.93 9.03 36.50
N THR A 221 -22.63 7.73 36.38
CA THR A 221 -23.66 6.69 36.26
C THR A 221 -23.67 5.83 37.53
N PRO A 222 -24.82 5.72 38.23
CA PRO A 222 -24.91 4.94 39.44
C PRO A 222 -24.62 3.47 39.13
N ALA A 223 -23.69 2.90 39.90
CA ALA A 223 -23.29 1.51 39.87
C ALA A 223 -24.50 0.59 40.02
N ALA A 224 -25.00 0.06 38.90
CA ALA A 224 -25.87 -1.11 38.89
C ALA A 224 -25.09 -2.25 38.24
N SER A 225 -25.05 -3.39 38.95
CA SER A 225 -24.44 -4.67 38.55
C SER A 225 -22.94 -4.84 38.82
N MET A 226 -22.53 -4.66 40.08
CA MET A 226 -21.30 -5.25 40.61
C MET A 226 -21.57 -6.71 40.98
N ASN A 227 -21.46 -7.62 40.01
CA ASN A 227 -21.43 -9.09 40.23
C ASN A 227 -20.63 -9.83 39.14
N SER A 228 -19.72 -9.14 38.46
CA SER A 228 -18.80 -9.77 37.53
C SER A 228 -17.43 -9.92 38.19
N LEU A 229 -16.92 -11.14 38.15
CA LEU A 229 -15.55 -11.53 38.54
C LEU A 229 -14.52 -10.48 38.06
N PRO A 230 -13.39 -10.28 38.77
CA PRO A 230 -12.39 -9.30 38.36
C PRO A 230 -11.96 -9.62 36.93
N ALA A 231 -12.29 -8.72 36.00
CA ALA A 231 -11.84 -8.84 34.62
C ALA A 231 -10.31 -8.91 34.63
N PRO A 232 -9.68 -9.79 33.83
CA PRO A 232 -8.24 -9.87 33.77
C PRO A 232 -7.69 -8.47 33.46
N SER A 233 -6.84 -7.98 34.36
CA SER A 233 -6.24 -6.65 34.26
C SER A 233 -5.61 -6.48 32.89
N CYS A 234 -6.21 -5.67 32.03
CA CYS A 234 -5.52 -5.15 30.85
C CYS A 234 -4.27 -4.45 31.37
N GLN A 235 -3.07 -4.87 30.94
CA GLN A 235 -1.87 -4.14 31.29
C GLN A 235 -2.03 -2.72 30.77
N THR A 236 -1.90 -1.76 31.67
CA THR A 236 -2.22 -0.33 31.52
C THR A 236 -1.54 0.37 30.33
N GLY A 237 -0.59 -0.28 29.65
CA GLY A 237 0.06 0.22 28.43
C GLY A 237 -0.51 -0.27 27.10
N THR A 238 -1.55 -1.12 27.09
CA THR A 238 -2.14 -1.69 25.84
C THR A 238 -3.63 -1.37 25.67
N CYS A 239 -4.08 -0.28 26.30
CA CYS A 239 -5.43 0.26 26.25
C CYS A 239 -5.34 1.79 26.07
N PRO A 240 -6.22 2.42 25.27
CA PRO A 240 -7.34 1.82 24.54
C PRO A 240 -6.91 0.89 23.41
N ILE A 241 -7.80 -0.01 23.00
CA ILE A 241 -7.67 -0.81 21.78
C ILE A 241 -8.20 0.04 20.63
N GLU A 242 -7.32 0.37 19.70
CA GLU A 242 -7.68 1.10 18.50
C GLU A 242 -8.11 0.12 17.41
N ALA A 243 -9.03 0.54 16.54
CA ALA A 243 -9.54 -0.33 15.49
C ALA A 243 -9.88 0.42 14.21
N LEU A 244 -9.60 -0.22 13.08
CA LEU A 244 -10.12 0.19 11.78
C LEU A 244 -11.55 -0.27 11.63
N CYS A 245 -12.40 0.61 11.09
CA CYS A 245 -13.81 0.34 10.89
C CYS A 245 -14.03 -0.23 9.47
N PRO A 246 -14.39 -1.50 9.30
CA PRO A 246 -14.80 -2.02 7.99
C PRO A 246 -16.21 -1.50 7.62
N MET A 247 -16.56 -1.58 6.33
CA MET A 247 -17.86 -1.09 5.84
C MET A 247 -19.06 -1.83 6.46
N ASP A 248 -18.91 -3.13 6.69
CA ASP A 248 -19.93 -4.05 7.20
C ASP A 248 -19.91 -4.21 8.73
N ARG A 249 -19.20 -3.33 9.44
CA ARG A 249 -19.15 -3.34 10.90
C ARG A 249 -20.53 -3.25 11.54
N ASP A 250 -20.68 -3.89 12.70
CA ASP A 250 -21.93 -3.89 13.49
C ASP A 250 -23.14 -4.39 12.67
N THR A 251 -22.89 -5.26 11.70
CA THR A 251 -23.90 -6.02 10.94
C THR A 251 -23.72 -7.50 11.22
N GLN A 252 -24.69 -8.33 10.82
CA GLN A 252 -24.59 -9.78 11.00
C GLN A 252 -24.10 -10.45 9.73
N ASP A 253 -23.19 -11.42 9.88
CA ASP A 253 -22.79 -12.31 8.81
C ASP A 253 -23.87 -13.38 8.49
N VAL A 254 -23.57 -14.27 7.55
CA VAL A 254 -24.50 -15.35 7.14
C VAL A 254 -24.83 -16.36 8.25
N ASN A 255 -24.12 -16.32 9.38
CA ASN A 255 -24.33 -17.18 10.55
C ASN A 255 -24.92 -16.38 11.73
N ASP A 256 -25.50 -15.21 11.47
CA ASP A 256 -26.06 -14.30 12.48
C ASP A 256 -25.02 -13.78 13.49
N VAL A 257 -23.72 -13.84 13.18
CA VAL A 257 -22.64 -13.34 14.04
C VAL A 257 -22.36 -11.89 13.73
N TRP A 258 -22.32 -11.04 14.77
CA TRP A 258 -21.99 -9.62 14.63
C TRP A 258 -20.55 -9.43 14.17
N ILE A 259 -20.37 -8.64 13.12
CA ILE A 259 -19.09 -8.33 12.51
C ILE A 259 -18.39 -7.24 13.33
N PRO A 260 -17.26 -7.55 14.00
CA PRO A 260 -16.51 -6.58 14.77
C PRO A 260 -15.66 -5.67 13.89
N ASP A 261 -15.08 -4.63 14.48
CA ASP A 261 -13.99 -3.87 13.86
C ASP A 261 -12.70 -4.71 13.75
N ILE A 262 -11.64 -4.14 13.15
CA ILE A 262 -10.32 -4.78 13.02
C ILE A 262 -9.37 -4.10 14.00
N SER A 263 -9.00 -4.78 15.08
CA SER A 263 -8.14 -4.22 16.14
C SER A 263 -6.69 -4.01 15.69
N ASP A 264 -6.02 -3.04 16.33
CA ASP A 264 -4.57 -2.82 16.28
C ASP A 264 -3.75 -4.11 16.50
N ARG A 265 -4.16 -4.98 17.42
CA ARG A 265 -3.51 -6.27 17.68
C ARG A 265 -3.61 -7.24 16.51
N GLU A 266 -4.76 -7.28 15.85
CA GLU A 266 -4.98 -8.10 14.64
C GLU A 266 -4.11 -7.59 13.49
N LEU A 267 -4.07 -6.27 13.28
CA LEU A 267 -3.22 -5.64 12.25
C LEU A 267 -1.74 -5.86 12.52
N ASN A 268 -1.28 -5.60 13.75
CA ASN A 268 0.11 -5.80 14.13
C ASN A 268 0.54 -7.26 13.93
N THR A 269 -0.33 -8.22 14.27
CA THR A 269 -0.05 -9.65 14.05
C THR A 269 0.00 -10.01 12.56
N LEU A 270 -0.88 -9.45 11.73
CA LEU A 270 -0.81 -9.60 10.27
C LEU A 270 0.49 -9.02 9.70
N PHE A 271 0.87 -7.80 10.11
CA PHE A 271 2.09 -7.15 9.64
C PHE A 271 3.35 -7.88 10.09
N ALA A 272 3.39 -8.41 11.32
CA ALA A 272 4.47 -9.26 11.79
C ALA A 272 4.62 -10.52 10.93
N GLN A 273 3.51 -11.14 10.53
CA GLN A 273 3.54 -12.34 9.68
C GLN A 273 3.94 -12.01 8.23
N ILE A 274 3.49 -10.89 7.68
CA ILE A 274 3.97 -10.39 6.38
C ILE A 274 5.47 -10.09 6.46
N SER A 275 5.93 -9.44 7.53
CA SER A 275 7.36 -9.12 7.71
C SER A 275 8.21 -10.39 7.83
N TYR A 276 7.70 -11.41 8.52
CA TYR A 276 8.37 -12.70 8.62
C TYR A 276 8.62 -13.35 7.25
N THR A 277 7.63 -13.32 6.35
CA THR A 277 7.75 -13.96 5.03
C THR A 277 8.35 -13.06 3.94
N LYS A 278 8.02 -11.76 3.96
CA LYS A 278 8.36 -10.78 2.91
C LYS A 278 9.41 -9.77 3.33
N GLY A 279 9.79 -9.72 4.61
CA GLY A 279 10.74 -8.74 5.14
C GLY A 279 10.07 -7.45 5.60
N GLN A 280 10.84 -6.63 6.32
CA GLN A 280 10.35 -5.49 7.09
C GLN A 280 10.01 -4.21 6.30
N LYS A 281 9.98 -4.27 4.96
CA LYS A 281 9.74 -3.09 4.11
C LYS A 281 8.24 -2.81 3.96
N ILE A 282 7.55 -2.71 5.09
CA ILE A 282 6.11 -2.52 5.16
C ILE A 282 5.83 -1.10 5.66
N THR A 283 5.09 -0.32 4.89
CA THR A 283 4.59 1.01 5.31
C THR A 283 3.07 0.93 5.46
N PHE A 284 2.57 1.19 6.67
CA PHE A 284 1.15 1.37 6.92
C PHE A 284 0.84 2.88 7.03
N ILE A 285 -0.08 3.37 6.20
CA ILE A 285 -0.47 4.78 6.13
C ILE A 285 -1.94 4.87 6.52
N ALA A 286 -2.24 5.55 7.62
CA ALA A 286 -3.58 5.65 8.19
C ALA A 286 -4.07 7.10 8.15
N ASP A 287 -4.99 7.40 7.24
CA ASP A 287 -5.78 8.64 7.21
C ASP A 287 -7.13 8.42 7.91
N CYS A 288 -7.04 8.18 9.22
CA CYS A 288 -8.17 8.03 10.12
C CYS A 288 -7.83 8.59 11.50
N CYS A 289 -8.80 8.60 12.41
CA CYS A 289 -8.63 9.09 13.77
C CYS A 289 -9.26 8.11 14.76
N PHE A 290 -8.57 7.90 15.89
CA PHE A 290 -9.02 7.02 16.97
C PHE A 290 -9.56 7.78 18.18
N SER A 291 -9.66 9.12 18.13
CA SER A 291 -10.26 9.90 19.21
C SER A 291 -11.72 9.47 19.38
N GLY A 292 -12.02 8.77 20.48
CA GLY A 292 -13.34 8.23 20.76
C GLY A 292 -14.40 9.33 20.73
N SER A 293 -15.31 9.28 19.75
CA SER A 293 -16.44 10.19 19.73
C SER A 293 -17.39 9.80 20.86
N VAL A 294 -17.44 10.63 21.90
CA VAL A 294 -18.29 10.44 23.10
C VAL A 294 -19.75 10.85 22.82
N SER A 295 -20.07 11.40 21.64
CA SER A 295 -21.43 11.87 21.37
C SER A 295 -22.38 10.69 21.14
N ARG A 296 -23.36 10.55 22.05
CA ARG A 296 -24.45 9.55 21.96
C ARG A 296 -25.50 9.91 20.90
N ASP A 297 -25.43 11.12 20.34
CA ASP A 297 -26.37 11.60 19.34
C ASP A 297 -25.84 11.40 17.92
N PRO A 298 -26.72 11.06 16.95
CA PRO A 298 -26.39 11.10 15.52
C PRO A 298 -26.15 12.57 15.11
N ASP A 299 -24.92 13.03 15.31
CA ASP A 299 -24.48 14.36 14.92
C ASP A 299 -24.49 14.47 13.38
N PRO A 300 -25.05 15.54 12.76
CA PRO A 300 -24.98 15.79 11.31
C PRO A 300 -23.58 15.56 10.75
N LYS A 301 -23.49 14.99 9.52
CA LYS A 301 -22.27 14.73 8.73
C LYS A 301 -21.07 15.61 9.16
N THR A 302 -20.33 15.14 10.15
CA THR A 302 -19.23 15.91 10.76
C THR A 302 -17.96 15.85 9.90
N GLY A 303 -17.95 14.99 8.87
CA GLY A 303 -16.76 14.63 8.10
C GLY A 303 -15.68 13.99 8.97
N LEU A 304 -16.02 13.54 10.17
CA LEU A 304 -15.08 13.04 11.16
C LEU A 304 -14.60 11.65 10.78
N ARG A 305 -13.29 11.46 10.62
CA ARG A 305 -12.70 10.13 10.37
C ARG A 305 -12.50 9.31 11.65
N SER A 306 -13.34 9.56 12.65
CA SER A 306 -13.52 8.72 13.83
C SER A 306 -15.01 8.50 14.08
N THR A 307 -15.35 7.43 14.76
CA THR A 307 -16.73 7.13 15.11
C THR A 307 -16.81 6.30 16.38
N ARG A 308 -18.04 6.05 16.84
CA ARG A 308 -18.28 5.29 18.08
C ARG A 308 -17.90 3.82 17.95
N THR A 309 -17.79 3.16 19.09
CA THR A 309 -17.66 1.70 19.19
C THR A 309 -18.90 1.00 18.62
N THR A 310 -18.76 -0.24 18.18
CA THR A 310 -19.89 -1.09 17.80
C THR A 310 -20.87 -1.28 18.96
N LEU A 311 -22.16 -1.46 18.66
CA LEU A 311 -23.18 -1.70 19.68
C LEU A 311 -23.31 -3.18 20.04
N ASN A 312 -23.12 -4.07 19.05
CA ASN A 312 -23.39 -5.50 19.20
C ASN A 312 -22.11 -6.36 19.26
N SER A 313 -20.95 -5.73 19.16
CA SER A 313 -19.64 -6.37 19.31
C SER A 313 -18.73 -5.51 20.19
N ASP A 314 -17.71 -6.13 20.78
CA ASP A 314 -16.79 -5.50 21.72
C ASP A 314 -15.34 -5.97 21.48
N ILE A 315 -14.45 -5.65 22.43
CA ILE A 315 -13.03 -6.07 22.37
C ILE A 315 -12.90 -7.60 22.28
N HIS A 316 -13.72 -8.35 23.03
CA HIS A 316 -13.68 -9.82 22.95
C HIS A 316 -14.17 -10.30 21.59
N GLY A 317 -15.20 -9.66 21.02
CA GLY A 317 -15.66 -9.93 19.65
C GLY A 317 -14.54 -9.76 18.62
N MET A 318 -13.80 -8.64 18.70
CA MET A 318 -12.63 -8.39 17.84
C MET A 318 -11.56 -9.48 18.01
N PHE A 319 -11.15 -9.78 19.24
CA PHE A 319 -10.10 -10.75 19.52
C PHE A 319 -10.48 -12.18 19.12
N SER A 320 -11.72 -12.59 19.39
CA SER A 320 -12.24 -13.89 18.96
C SER A 320 -12.25 -14.02 17.44
N ALA A 321 -12.59 -12.96 16.71
CA ALA A 321 -12.58 -12.96 15.25
C ALA A 321 -11.15 -13.06 14.70
N ALA A 322 -10.21 -12.31 15.29
CA ALA A 322 -8.79 -12.38 14.97
C ALA A 322 -8.21 -13.78 15.24
N ASP A 323 -8.40 -14.32 16.45
CA ASP A 323 -7.93 -15.65 16.85
C ASP A 323 -8.47 -16.74 15.91
N LYS A 324 -9.75 -16.69 15.56
CA LYS A 324 -10.36 -17.65 14.63
C LYS A 324 -9.68 -17.65 13.26
N ARG A 325 -9.27 -16.48 12.76
CA ARG A 325 -8.62 -16.34 11.45
C ARG A 325 -7.13 -16.65 11.49
N LEU A 326 -6.43 -16.16 12.52
CA LEU A 326 -4.97 -16.13 12.58
C LEU A 326 -4.35 -17.35 13.26
N ARG A 327 -5.13 -18.19 13.97
CA ARG A 327 -4.65 -19.40 14.68
C ARG A 327 -3.83 -20.39 13.85
N TYR A 328 -3.93 -20.33 12.54
CA TYR A 328 -3.22 -21.22 11.62
C TYR A 328 -1.88 -20.65 11.14
N LEU A 329 -1.59 -19.39 11.46
CA LEU A 329 -0.32 -18.75 11.07
C LEU A 329 0.82 -19.30 11.92
N PRO A 330 2.00 -19.57 11.32
CA PRO A 330 3.15 -20.08 12.05
C PRO A 330 3.54 -19.18 13.24
N GLY A 331 3.67 -19.77 14.43
CA GLY A 331 4.09 -19.03 15.62
C GLY A 331 3.05 -18.04 16.17
N TYR A 332 1.81 -18.09 15.69
CA TYR A 332 0.74 -17.24 16.19
C TYR A 332 0.51 -17.43 17.70
N LYS A 333 0.41 -16.30 18.41
CA LYS A 333 -0.11 -16.23 19.78
C LYS A 333 -1.42 -15.46 19.74
N SER A 334 -2.40 -15.91 20.51
CA SER A 334 -3.70 -15.23 20.65
C SER A 334 -3.52 -13.74 20.93
N VAL A 335 -4.31 -12.90 20.24
CA VAL A 335 -4.26 -11.44 20.46
C VAL A 335 -4.85 -11.04 21.81
N GLU A 336 -5.58 -11.94 22.46
CA GLU A 336 -6.09 -11.78 23.82
C GLU A 336 -5.06 -12.13 24.90
N SER A 337 -3.98 -12.84 24.54
CA SER A 337 -2.96 -13.29 25.49
C SER A 337 -2.34 -12.13 26.28
N GLN A 338 -2.15 -12.32 27.59
CA GLN A 338 -1.41 -11.37 28.43
C GLN A 338 0.08 -11.27 28.05
N GLU A 339 0.59 -12.26 27.33
CA GLU A 339 1.95 -12.26 26.76
C GLU A 339 2.02 -11.62 25.39
N TRP A 340 0.89 -11.21 24.81
CA TRP A 340 0.89 -10.51 23.53
C TRP A 340 1.69 -9.21 23.65
N ARG A 341 2.54 -8.94 22.66
CA ARG A 341 3.35 -7.74 22.54
C ARG A 341 3.29 -7.30 21.09
N GLU A 342 3.20 -5.99 20.88
CA GLU A 342 3.34 -5.39 19.57
C GLU A 342 4.74 -5.64 19.00
N ASP A 343 4.81 -5.95 17.71
CA ASP A 343 6.07 -6.03 16.96
C ASP A 343 6.25 -4.76 16.10
N MET A 344 6.89 -3.75 16.68
CA MET A 344 7.20 -2.49 16.00
C MET A 344 8.41 -2.58 15.08
N SER A 345 9.09 -3.72 15.01
CA SER A 345 10.15 -4.00 14.03
C SER A 345 9.60 -4.42 12.67
N SER A 346 8.34 -4.83 12.62
CA SER A 346 7.74 -5.41 11.41
C SER A 346 7.36 -4.38 10.34
N HIS A 347 7.03 -3.15 10.72
CA HIS A 347 6.52 -2.12 9.81
C HIS A 347 6.75 -0.71 10.35
N VAL A 348 6.60 0.29 9.48
CA VAL A 348 6.54 1.71 9.84
C VAL A 348 5.10 2.22 9.66
N ILE A 349 4.57 2.90 10.67
CA ILE A 349 3.25 3.54 10.63
C ILE A 349 3.42 5.03 10.33
N LEU A 350 2.61 5.57 9.41
CA LEU A 350 2.37 6.99 9.22
C LEU A 350 0.89 7.28 9.47
N ALA A 351 0.60 7.98 10.56
CA ALA A 351 -0.77 8.34 10.94
C ALA A 351 -1.03 9.83 10.72
N ALA A 352 -2.25 10.18 10.34
CA ALA A 352 -2.66 11.55 10.02
C ALA A 352 -2.57 12.53 11.19
N CYS A 353 -2.80 12.08 12.42
CA CYS A 353 -2.75 12.94 13.60
C CYS A 353 -2.33 12.20 14.88
N GLN A 354 -2.05 12.97 15.94
CA GLN A 354 -1.86 12.46 17.30
C GLN A 354 -3.17 11.87 17.86
N ASP A 355 -3.07 11.05 18.91
CA ASP A 355 -4.18 10.37 19.60
C ASP A 355 -5.29 11.31 20.13
N TYR A 356 -4.92 12.53 20.54
CA TYR A 356 -5.86 13.56 21.00
C TYR A 356 -6.40 14.47 19.89
N GLN A 357 -5.86 14.39 18.68
CA GLN A 357 -6.27 15.21 17.54
C GLN A 357 -7.35 14.50 16.72
N THR A 358 -7.99 15.27 15.85
CA THR A 358 -9.16 14.83 15.11
C THR A 358 -8.94 14.97 13.62
N VAL A 359 -9.19 13.89 12.87
CA VAL A 359 -9.12 13.90 11.41
C VAL A 359 -10.49 14.21 10.83
N ARG A 360 -10.55 15.19 9.91
CA ARG A 360 -11.77 15.61 9.23
C ARG A 360 -11.57 15.66 7.73
N GLU A 361 -12.63 15.37 7.01
CA GLU A 361 -12.74 15.63 5.58
C GLU A 361 -12.85 17.13 5.34
N ILE A 362 -12.10 17.61 4.36
CA ILE A 362 -12.08 19.01 3.95
C ILE A 362 -12.65 19.13 2.54
N PRO A 363 -13.46 20.17 2.26
CA PRO A 363 -13.96 20.42 0.92
C PRO A 363 -12.82 20.81 -0.01
N VAL A 364 -12.77 20.20 -1.19
CA VAL A 364 -11.84 20.45 -2.29
C VAL A 364 -12.65 20.68 -3.57
N GLY A 365 -12.98 21.95 -3.83
CA GLY A 365 -13.86 22.30 -4.94
C GLY A 365 -15.26 21.70 -4.74
N LYS A 366 -15.62 20.69 -5.55
CA LYS A 366 -16.89 19.96 -5.46
C LYS A 366 -16.76 18.57 -4.78
N LYS A 367 -15.57 18.20 -4.33
CA LYS A 367 -15.28 16.90 -3.70
C LYS A 367 -14.82 17.09 -2.26
N TYR A 368 -14.72 16.00 -1.51
CA TYR A 368 -14.11 15.96 -0.18
C TYR A 368 -12.85 15.10 -0.21
N GLY A 369 -11.96 15.30 0.76
CA GLY A 369 -10.74 14.50 0.93
C GLY A 369 -10.06 14.78 2.28
N GLY A 370 -9.09 13.96 2.63
CA GLY A 370 -8.28 14.08 3.84
C GLY A 370 -7.18 15.12 3.66
N ASP A 371 -7.02 16.02 4.63
CA ASP A 371 -5.93 17.01 4.60
C ASP A 371 -4.56 16.34 4.67
N PHE A 372 -4.43 15.26 5.44
CA PHE A 372 -3.22 14.45 5.52
C PHE A 372 -2.87 13.81 4.17
N THR A 373 -3.79 13.03 3.56
CA THR A 373 -3.50 12.38 2.27
C THR A 373 -3.13 13.38 1.20
N ARG A 374 -3.81 14.52 1.13
CA ARG A 374 -3.47 15.56 0.15
C ARG A 374 -2.08 16.13 0.37
N GLN A 375 -1.71 16.42 1.61
CA GLN A 375 -0.34 16.87 1.93
C GLN A 375 0.69 15.81 1.60
N LEU A 376 0.40 14.54 1.90
CA LEU A 376 1.25 13.41 1.59
C LEU A 376 1.48 13.28 0.08
N VAL A 377 0.41 13.27 -0.71
CA VAL A 377 0.49 13.21 -2.18
C VAL A 377 1.24 14.43 -2.75
N ASN A 378 1.01 15.63 -2.22
CA ASN A 378 1.71 16.83 -2.66
C ASN A 378 3.22 16.76 -2.38
N VAL A 379 3.62 16.34 -1.17
CA VAL A 379 5.03 16.23 -0.80
C VAL A 379 5.71 15.13 -1.59
N LEU A 380 5.09 13.95 -1.72
CA LEU A 380 5.67 12.83 -2.46
C LEU A 380 5.65 13.03 -3.98
N GLY A 381 4.73 13.84 -4.49
CA GLY A 381 4.62 14.20 -5.89
C GLY A 381 5.49 15.37 -6.33
N SER A 382 6.10 16.11 -5.38
CA SER A 382 6.99 17.24 -5.63
C SER A 382 8.47 16.85 -5.46
N ASP A 383 9.36 17.79 -5.73
CA ASP A 383 10.80 17.66 -5.49
C ASP A 383 11.20 18.00 -4.03
N ASP A 384 10.22 18.18 -3.12
CA ASP A 384 10.46 18.58 -1.73
C ASP A 384 11.10 17.46 -0.89
N TRP A 385 10.86 16.20 -1.26
CA TRP A 385 11.49 15.04 -0.62
C TRP A 385 12.64 14.52 -1.48
N LYS A 386 13.67 14.02 -0.81
CA LYS A 386 14.91 13.55 -1.42
C LYS A 386 15.04 12.06 -1.21
N LYS A 387 15.96 11.42 -1.96
CA LYS A 387 16.28 10.00 -1.82
C LYS A 387 16.70 9.61 -0.38
N ASP A 388 17.31 10.53 0.35
CA ASP A 388 17.74 10.36 1.74
C ASP A 388 16.69 10.79 2.78
N THR A 389 15.49 11.22 2.35
CA THR A 389 14.40 11.58 3.27
C THR A 389 13.96 10.33 4.04
N THR A 390 14.07 10.38 5.36
CA THR A 390 13.59 9.34 6.28
C THR A 390 12.10 9.48 6.57
N TYR A 391 11.43 8.48 7.16
CA TYR A 391 10.02 8.65 7.55
C TYR A 391 9.84 9.78 8.57
N VAL A 392 10.77 9.92 9.53
CA VAL A 392 10.82 11.09 10.44
C VAL A 392 11.07 12.41 9.67
N GLY A 393 11.88 12.38 8.61
CA GLY A 393 12.07 13.53 7.74
C GLY A 393 10.79 13.90 6.99
N LEU A 394 10.06 12.91 6.49
CA LEU A 394 8.80 13.08 5.79
C LEU A 394 7.74 13.71 6.69
N THR A 395 7.57 13.26 7.94
CA THR A 395 6.58 13.86 8.85
C THR A 395 6.84 15.35 9.11
N LYS A 396 8.10 15.79 9.15
CA LYS A 396 8.46 17.22 9.24
C LYS A 396 8.00 18.01 8.01
N LEU A 397 8.04 17.40 6.82
CA LEU A 397 7.53 18.03 5.59
C LEU A 397 6.00 18.09 5.56
N LEU A 398 5.33 17.13 6.19
CA LEU A 398 3.87 17.03 6.29
C LEU A 398 3.25 17.88 7.40
N ASN A 399 4.05 18.33 8.38
CA ASN A 399 3.57 19.15 9.49
C ASN A 399 3.32 20.62 9.08
N ARG A 400 2.49 20.82 8.06
CA ARG A 400 2.10 22.15 7.55
C ARG A 400 0.68 22.55 7.96
N SER A 401 -0.10 21.63 8.51
CA SER A 401 -1.47 21.89 9.00
C SER A 401 -1.48 22.30 10.47
N GLN A 402 -2.35 23.24 10.84
CA GLN A 402 -2.53 23.66 12.24
C GLN A 402 -3.43 22.70 13.04
N PHE A 403 -4.13 21.79 12.35
CA PHE A 403 -5.19 20.96 12.94
C PHE A 403 -4.82 19.47 13.02
N GLN A 404 -3.84 19.04 12.23
CA GLN A 404 -3.36 17.65 12.17
C GLN A 404 -1.83 17.67 12.23
N THR A 405 -1.28 16.90 13.17
CA THR A 405 0.15 16.70 13.32
C THR A 405 0.46 15.25 12.99
N PRO A 406 0.98 14.95 11.78
CA PRO A 406 1.27 13.59 11.37
C PRO A 406 2.28 12.92 12.31
N VAL A 407 2.05 11.63 12.56
CA VAL A 407 2.86 10.82 13.47
C VAL A 407 3.52 9.70 12.70
N VAL A 408 4.75 9.36 13.11
CA VAL A 408 5.46 8.17 12.64
C VAL A 408 5.83 7.30 13.83
N ALA A 409 5.70 5.98 13.67
CA ALA A 409 6.12 4.99 14.65
C ALA A 409 6.69 3.73 13.98
N GLY A 410 7.51 2.98 14.72
CA GLY A 410 8.19 1.76 14.26
C GLY A 410 9.71 1.83 14.38
N ASP A 411 10.37 0.69 14.59
CA ASP A 411 11.82 0.61 14.82
C ASP A 411 12.64 1.04 13.59
N HIS A 412 11.98 1.17 12.43
CA HIS A 412 12.58 1.55 11.15
C HIS A 412 12.19 2.97 10.70
N MET A 413 11.59 3.79 11.57
CA MET A 413 11.16 5.16 11.23
C MET A 413 12.30 6.11 10.80
N ASP A 414 13.54 5.84 11.21
CA ASP A 414 14.71 6.61 10.81
C ASP A 414 15.31 6.16 9.47
N GLN A 415 14.74 5.14 8.82
CA GLN A 415 15.17 4.68 7.51
C GLN A 415 14.54 5.53 6.40
N CYS A 416 15.17 5.53 5.21
CA CYS A 416 14.69 6.27 4.04
C CYS A 416 13.29 5.80 3.62
N VAL A 417 12.41 6.74 3.31
CA VAL A 417 11.05 6.46 2.82
C VAL A 417 11.14 5.62 1.57
N TRP A 418 10.52 4.44 1.64
CA TRP A 418 10.44 3.50 0.52
C TRP A 418 11.81 3.16 -0.08
N PHE A 419 12.72 2.76 0.80
CA PHE A 419 13.92 1.95 0.57
C PHE A 419 14.45 1.98 -0.87
N GLN A 420 14.79 3.17 -1.36
CA GLN A 420 15.49 3.30 -2.62
C GLN A 420 16.91 2.80 -2.39
N ASP A 421 17.26 1.63 -2.95
CA ASP A 421 18.59 1.08 -2.79
C ASP A 421 19.63 2.17 -3.14
N ALA A 422 20.62 2.37 -2.27
CA ALA A 422 21.77 3.21 -2.57
C ALA A 422 22.42 2.62 -3.83
N THR A 423 22.51 3.46 -4.86
CA THR A 423 22.95 3.12 -6.23
C THR A 423 24.30 2.45 -6.28
#